data_AF-A0A8I5N623-F1
#
_entry.id   AF-A0A8I5N623-F1
#
_cell.length_a   1.000
_cell.length_b   1.000
_cell.length_c   1.000
_cell.angle_alpha   90.00
_cell.angle_beta   90.00
_cell.angle_gamma   90.00
#
_symmetry.space_group_name_H-M   'P 1'
#
loop_
_entity.id
_entity.type
_entity.pdbx_description
1 polymer ?
#
loop_
_entity_poly.entity_id
_entity_poly.type
_entity_poly.pdbx_seq_one_letter_code
_entity_poly.pdbx_strand_id
1 'polypeptide(L)' 'ADFDRAAEDVRKLKARPDDGELKELYGLYKQAIIGDINIECPGMLDLKGKAKWEAWNLKKGFLVFHK' A
#
# COMPACT_ATOMS: atom_id res chain seq x y z
N ALA A 1 -4.64 -2.02 -17.00
CA ALA A 1 -5.93 -1.40 -17.39
C ALA A 1 -6.86 -1.26 -16.18
N ASP A 2 -7.37 -2.34 -15.58
CA ASP A 2 -8.30 -2.21 -14.43
C ASP A 2 -7.64 -1.63 -13.17
N PHE A 3 -6.39 -2.01 -12.88
CA PHE A 3 -5.64 -1.49 -11.74
C PHE A 3 -5.35 0.02 -11.86
N ASP A 4 -4.85 0.45 -13.04
CA ASP A 4 -4.49 1.85 -13.29
C ASP A 4 -5.73 2.76 -13.15
N ARG A 5 -6.87 2.31 -13.70
CA ARG A 5 -8.14 3.01 -13.55
C ARG A 5 -8.59 3.09 -12.09
N ALA A 6 -8.52 1.99 -11.34
CA ALA A 6 -8.87 1.98 -9.93
C ALA A 6 -7.96 2.92 -9.09
N ALA A 7 -6.66 2.96 -9.40
CA ALA A 7 -5.71 3.86 -8.75
C ALA A 7 -6.01 5.34 -9.04
N GLU A 8 -6.49 5.66 -10.24
CA GLU A 8 -6.97 7.00 -10.57
C GLU A 8 -8.29 7.34 -9.88
N ASP A 9 -9.22 6.40 -9.79
CA ASP A 9 -10.56 6.64 -9.24
C ASP A 9 -10.55 6.85 -7.72
N VAL A 10 -9.62 6.22 -7.00
CA VAL A 10 -9.38 6.52 -5.58
C VAL A 10 -9.12 8.01 -5.36
N ARG A 11 -8.40 8.68 -6.28
CA ARG A 11 -8.10 10.11 -6.16
C ARG A 11 -9.32 11.00 -6.33
N LYS A 12 -10.43 10.45 -6.86
CA LYS A 12 -11.69 11.16 -7.15
C LYS A 12 -12.76 10.89 -6.09
N LEU A 13 -12.46 10.17 -5.01
CA LEU A 13 -13.43 9.88 -3.95
C LEU A 13 -13.91 11.19 -3.31
N LYS A 14 -15.24 11.32 -3.16
CA LYS A 14 -15.89 12.51 -2.59
C LYS A 14 -15.62 12.68 -1.10
N ALA A 15 -15.34 11.58 -0.41
CA ALA A 15 -14.96 11.56 0.99
C ALA A 15 -13.62 10.86 1.12
N ARG A 16 -12.79 11.34 2.04
CA ARG A 16 -11.53 10.68 2.38
C ARG A 16 -11.85 9.35 3.09
N PRO A 17 -11.33 8.21 2.61
CA PRO A 17 -11.41 6.94 3.32
C PRO A 17 -10.81 7.05 4.72
N ASP A 18 -11.21 6.18 5.64
CA ASP A 18 -10.61 6.16 6.95
C ASP A 18 -9.13 5.73 6.90
N ASP A 19 -8.40 5.96 7.99
CA ASP A 19 -6.96 5.70 8.02
C ASP A 19 -6.62 4.20 7.84
N GLY A 20 -7.52 3.29 8.20
CA GLY A 20 -7.39 1.86 7.94
C GLY A 20 -7.51 1.54 6.45
N GLU A 21 -8.54 2.07 5.80
CA GLU A 21 -8.76 1.93 4.37
C GLU A 21 -7.59 2.51 3.55
N LEU A 22 -7.08 3.69 3.95
CA LEU A 22 -5.92 4.31 3.29
C LEU A 22 -4.65 3.49 3.45
N LYS A 23 -4.43 2.86 4.61
CA LYS A 23 -3.28 1.97 4.84
C LYS A 23 -3.39 0.71 3.98
N GLU A 24 -4.56 0.09 3.96
CA GLU A 24 -4.82 -1.11 3.16
C GLU A 24 -4.56 -0.84 1.66
N LEU A 25 -5.12 0.25 1.15
CA LEU A 25 -4.93 0.67 -0.22
C LEU A 25 -3.45 0.95 -0.54
N TYR A 26 -2.75 1.64 0.35
CA TYR A 26 -1.31 1.90 0.18
C TYR A 26 -0.52 0.60 0.09
N GLY A 27 -0.76 -0.35 0.99
CA GLY A 27 -0.05 -1.63 1.01
C GLY A 27 -0.27 -2.43 -0.27
N LEU A 28 -1.53 -2.56 -0.70
CA LEU A 28 -1.89 -3.27 -1.94
C LEU A 28 -1.32 -2.59 -3.18
N TYR A 29 -1.40 -1.25 -3.24
CA TYR A 29 -0.84 -0.49 -4.35
C TYR A 29 0.66 -0.75 -4.49
N LYS A 30 1.41 -0.63 -3.38
CA LYS A 30 2.87 -0.85 -3.38
C LYS A 30 3.23 -2.28 -3.77
N GLN A 31 2.52 -3.28 -3.24
CA GLN A 31 2.72 -4.68 -3.59
C GLN A 31 2.46 -4.92 -5.08
N ALA A 32 1.43 -4.31 -5.67
CA ALA A 32 1.10 -4.47 -7.08
C ALA A 32 2.15 -3.87 -8.03
N ILE A 33 2.75 -2.72 -7.68
CA ILE A 33 3.69 -2.01 -8.57
C ILE A 33 5.15 -2.41 -8.39
N ILE A 34 5.56 -2.78 -7.17
CA ILE A 34 6.97 -3.07 -6.84
C ILE A 34 7.16 -4.54 -6.46
N GLY A 35 6.11 -5.20 -5.97
CA GLY A 35 6.22 -6.50 -5.31
C GLY A 35 6.53 -6.35 -3.83
N ASP A 36 7.20 -7.36 -3.28
CA ASP A 36 7.56 -7.43 -1.88
C ASP A 36 8.37 -6.22 -1.42
N ILE A 37 8.12 -5.80 -0.18
CA ILE A 37 8.82 -4.68 0.43
C ILE A 37 10.34 -4.87 0.41
N ASN A 38 11.04 -3.83 -0.06
CA ASN A 38 12.48 -3.85 -0.32
C ASN A 38 13.22 -2.65 0.30
N ILE A 39 12.58 -1.97 1.25
CA ILE A 39 13.14 -0.83 1.98
C ILE A 39 13.21 -1.13 3.48
N GLU A 40 14.16 -0.50 4.15
CA GLU A 40 14.32 -0.61 5.61
C GLU A 40 13.14 0.04 6.36
N CYS A 41 12.88 -0.47 7.56
CA CYS A 41 11.84 0.07 8.43
C CYS A 41 12.23 1.48 8.91
N PRO A 42 11.37 2.50 8.73
CA PRO A 42 11.62 3.84 9.22
C PRO A 42 11.85 3.89 10.74
N GLY A 43 12.69 4.83 11.19
CA GLY A 43 13.01 5.00 12.60
C GLY A 43 11.78 5.35 13.46
N MET A 44 11.85 5.11 14.77
CA MET A 44 10.71 5.23 15.69
C MET A 44 10.06 6.62 15.77
N LEU A 45 10.78 7.67 15.37
CA LEU A 45 10.26 9.05 15.33
C LEU A 45 9.42 9.33 14.08
N ASP A 46 9.53 8.52 13.02
CA ASP A 46 8.71 8.61 11.81
C ASP A 46 7.51 7.66 11.89
N LEU A 47 6.53 8.01 12.73
CA LEU A 47 5.32 7.21 12.93
C LEU A 47 4.51 7.01 11.64
N LYS A 48 4.51 8.02 10.75
CA LYS A 48 3.77 7.98 9.48
C LYS A 48 4.46 7.09 8.46
N GLY A 49 5.78 7.20 8.33
CA GLY A 49 6.58 6.31 7.51
C GLY A 49 6.49 4.87 8.00
N LYS A 50 6.59 4.66 9.31
CA LYS A 50 6.44 3.33 9.92
C LYS A 50 5.07 2.71 9.62
N ALA A 51 3.98 3.46 9.76
CA ALA A 51 2.64 2.95 9.45
C ALA A 51 2.46 2.55 7.97
N LYS A 52 3.05 3.32 7.04
CA LYS A 52 3.07 2.97 5.62
C LYS A 52 3.93 1.73 5.35
N TRP A 53 5.11 1.68 5.96
CA TRP A 53 6.01 0.54 5.85
C TRP A 53 5.33 -0.73 6.35
N GLU A 54 4.68 -0.69 7.51
CA GLU A 54 3.92 -1.81 8.09
C GLU A 54 2.80 -2.26 7.15
N ALA A 55 2.01 -1.32 6.62
CA ALA A 55 0.92 -1.63 5.70
C ALA A 55 1.40 -2.35 4.42
N TRP A 56 2.55 -1.97 3.87
CA TRP A 56 3.15 -2.67 2.73
C TRP A 56 3.79 -4.00 3.13
N ASN A 57 4.51 -4.05 4.26
CA ASN A 57 5.13 -5.28 4.76
C ASN A 57 4.08 -6.38 5.03
N LEU A 58 2.89 -6.02 5.50
CA LEU A 58 1.76 -6.95 5.70
C LEU A 58 1.25 -7.59 4.40
N LYS A 59 1.56 -7.02 3.23
CA LYS A 59 1.17 -7.57 1.91
C LYS A 59 2.27 -8.40 1.25
N LYS A 60 3.41 -8.58 1.92
CA LYS A 60 4.49 -9.43 1.43
C LYS A 60 3.96 -10.83 1.12
N GLY A 61 4.29 -11.34 -0.06
CA GLY A 61 3.85 -12.66 -0.51
C GLY A 61 2.43 -12.71 -1.11
N PHE A 62 1.63 -11.64 -1.03
CA PHE A 62 0.22 -11.64 -1.45
C PHE A 62 0.02 -11.77 -2.98
N LEU A 63 1.01 -11.33 -3.78
CA LEU A 63 0.99 -11.41 -5.25
C LEU A 63 1.95 -12.44 -5.83
N VAL A 64 2.43 -13.39 -5.01
CA VAL A 64 3.14 -14.55 -5.55
C VAL A 64 2.10 -15.44 -6.23
N PHE A 65 1.74 -15.08 -7.46
CA PHE A 65 1.34 -16.09 -8.43
C PHE A 65 2.50 -17.09 -8.44
N HIS A 66 2.26 -18.28 -7.87
CA HIS A 66 3.09 -19.44 -8.14
C HIS A 66 3.16 -19.54 -9.68
N LYS A 67 4.28 -19.11 -10.24
CA LYS A 67 4.74 -19.58 -11.53
C LYS A 67 5.56 -20.82 -11.29
#